data_AF-A0A2V8Z4K4-F1
#
_entry.id   AF-A0A2V8Z4K4-F1
#
_cell.length_a   1.000
_cell.length_b   1.000
_cell.length_c   1.000
_cell.angle_alpha   90.00
_cell.angle_beta   90.00
_cell.angle_gamma   90.00
#
_symmetry.space_group_name_H-M   'P 1'
#
loop_
_entity.id
_entity.type
_entity.pdbx_description
1 polymer ?
#
loop_
_entity_poly.entity_id
_entity_poly.type
_entity_poly.pdbx_seq_one_letter_code
_entity_poly.pdbx_strand_id
1 'polypeptide(L)'
;LVHALRSHIGQHKEARECIQYIWKNRRRMRYPGFEKQGFCTSTGVVESGCKLVVGTRLKRAGMHWTVKGANAIIALRCSKLSGRFEDFWQRRSEQKRPAA
;
A
#
# COMPACT_ATOMS: atom_id res chain seq x y z
N LEU A 1 -18.10 17.15 3.49
CA LEU A 1 -17.26 17.21 2.27
C LEU A 1 -18.05 17.46 0.99
N VAL A 2 -18.92 16.54 0.54
CA VAL A 2 -19.70 16.74 -0.71
C VAL A 2 -20.51 18.05 -0.70
N HIS A 3 -21.13 18.39 0.44
CA HIS A 3 -21.84 19.66 0.61
C HIS A 3 -20.93 20.89 0.44
N ALA A 4 -19.74 20.87 1.07
CA ALA A 4 -18.76 21.97 0.97
C ALA A 4 -18.21 22.16 -0.45
N LEU A 5 -18.11 21.07 -1.23
CA LEU A 5 -17.61 21.16 -2.61
C LEU A 5 -18.65 21.73 -3.59
N ARG A 6 -19.94 21.78 -3.23
CA ARG A 6 -21.03 22.21 -4.14
C ARG A 6 -20.89 23.65 -4.63
N SER A 7 -20.47 24.57 -3.76
CA SER A 7 -20.23 25.97 -4.09
C SER A 7 -19.11 26.16 -5.13
N HIS A 8 -18.21 25.18 -5.25
CA HIS A 8 -17.00 25.30 -6.07
C HIS A 8 -17.07 24.56 -7.42
N ILE A 9 -18.10 23.74 -7.67
CA ILE A 9 -18.22 22.90 -8.89
C ILE A 9 -18.26 23.74 -10.19
N GLY A 10 -18.87 24.93 -10.13
CA GLY A 10 -19.03 25.80 -11.28
C GLY A 10 -17.73 26.45 -11.72
N GLN A 11 -16.87 26.79 -10.76
CA GLN A 11 -15.65 27.59 -10.96
C GLN A 11 -14.37 26.74 -11.04
N HIS A 12 -14.34 25.60 -10.32
CA HIS A 12 -13.13 24.78 -10.20
C HIS A 12 -13.34 23.38 -10.77
N LYS A 13 -12.47 23.00 -11.71
CA LYS A 13 -12.48 21.68 -12.34
C LYS A 13 -12.21 20.58 -11.30
N GLU A 14 -11.28 20.83 -10.39
CA GLU A 14 -10.86 19.89 -9.34
C GLU A 14 -12.03 19.55 -8.39
N ALA A 15 -12.86 20.54 -8.05
CA ALA A 15 -14.05 20.32 -7.22
C ALA A 15 -15.08 19.43 -7.93
N ARG A 16 -15.25 19.64 -9.25
CA ARG A 16 -16.14 18.83 -10.10
C ARG A 16 -15.66 17.38 -10.19
N GLU A 17 -14.37 17.17 -10.47
CA GLU A 17 -13.76 15.84 -10.55
C GLU A 17 -13.81 15.12 -9.19
N CYS A 18 -13.54 15.82 -8.10
CA CYS A 18 -13.60 15.28 -6.75
C CYS A 18 -15.00 14.74 -6.41
N ILE A 19 -16.06 15.52 -6.69
CA ILE A 19 -17.44 15.07 -6.45
C ILE A 19 -17.78 13.86 -7.32
N GLN A 20 -17.42 13.87 -8.60
CA GLN A 20 -17.64 12.73 -9.50
C GLN A 20 -16.95 11.47 -8.97
N TYR A 21 -15.70 11.60 -8.51
CA TYR A 21 -14.95 10.50 -7.91
C TYR A 21 -15.65 9.94 -6.66
N ILE A 22 -16.04 10.81 -5.72
CA ILE A 22 -16.71 10.39 -4.48
C ILE A 22 -18.03 9.69 -4.81
N TRP A 23 -18.81 10.23 -5.75
CA TRP A 23 -20.09 9.67 -6.11
C TRP A 23 -19.93 8.29 -6.78
N LYS A 24 -18.98 8.15 -7.71
CA LYS A 24 -18.63 6.89 -8.37
C LYS A 24 -18.16 5.82 -7.36
N ASN A 25 -17.39 6.23 -6.35
CA ASN A 25 -16.77 5.31 -5.38
C ASN A 25 -17.56 5.17 -4.07
N ARG A 26 -18.73 5.78 -3.93
CA ARG A 26 -19.53 5.80 -2.68
C ARG A 26 -19.72 4.42 -2.03
N ARG A 27 -19.88 3.37 -2.84
CA ARG A 27 -20.05 1.98 -2.35
C ARG A 27 -18.79 1.46 -1.64
N ARG A 28 -17.60 1.93 -2.03
CA ARG A 28 -16.29 1.57 -1.44
C ARG A 28 -15.93 2.46 -0.24
N MET A 29 -16.59 3.61 -0.07
CA MET A 29 -16.31 4.59 1.00
C MET A 29 -17.21 4.41 2.23
N ARG A 30 -17.59 3.17 2.57
CA ARG A 30 -18.43 2.84 3.73
C ARG A 30 -17.62 2.87 5.04
N TYR A 31 -16.87 3.94 5.28
CA TYR A 31 -15.95 4.08 6.41
C TYR A 31 -16.60 3.81 7.78
N PRO A 32 -17.81 4.30 8.09
CA PRO A 32 -18.43 4.01 9.39
C PRO A 32 -18.68 2.51 9.62
N GLY A 33 -18.90 1.73 8.56
CA GLY A 33 -19.04 0.28 8.67
C GLY A 33 -17.71 -0.42 8.90
N PHE A 34 -16.63 0.06 8.27
CA PHE A 34 -15.29 -0.47 8.43
C PHE A 34 -14.71 -0.16 9.81
N GLU A 35 -14.95 1.04 10.34
CA GLU A 35 -14.57 1.42 11.71
C GLU A 35 -15.24 0.53 12.76
N LYS A 36 -16.54 0.25 12.60
CA LYS A 36 -17.27 -0.70 13.46
C LYS A 36 -16.71 -2.13 13.41
N GLN A 37 -16.08 -2.51 12.30
CA GLN A 37 -15.41 -3.82 12.13
C GLN A 37 -13.96 -3.80 12.63
N GLY A 38 -13.46 -2.67 13.11
CA GLY A 38 -12.07 -2.53 13.56
C GLY A 38 -11.06 -2.43 12.40
N PHE A 39 -11.50 -2.16 11.18
CA PHE A 39 -10.60 -1.98 10.05
C PHE A 39 -9.94 -0.60 10.07
N CYS A 40 -8.66 -0.56 9.71
CA CYS A 40 -7.95 0.70 9.51
C CYS A 40 -8.50 1.42 8.27
N THR A 41 -9.10 2.58 8.45
CA THR A 41 -9.64 3.43 7.37
C THR A 41 -8.63 4.46 6.84
N SER A 42 -7.48 4.59 7.51
CA SER A 42 -6.41 5.52 7.12
C SER A 42 -5.42 4.88 6.15
N THR A 43 -4.95 5.66 5.18
CA THR A 43 -3.89 5.23 4.24
C THR A 43 -2.49 5.33 4.86
N GLY A 44 -2.33 6.00 6.01
CA GLY A 44 -1.03 6.34 6.57
C GLY A 44 -0.15 5.13 6.89
N VAL A 45 -0.73 4.01 7.33
CA VAL A 45 0.02 2.76 7.59
C VAL A 45 0.59 2.19 6.29
N VAL A 46 -0.21 2.19 5.22
CA VAL A 46 0.19 1.68 3.90
C VAL A 46 1.24 2.60 3.27
N GLU A 47 1.03 3.91 3.30
CA GLU A 47 1.98 4.91 2.78
C GLU A 47 3.32 4.86 3.52
N SER A 48 3.28 4.75 4.85
CA SER A 48 4.49 4.58 5.67
C SER A 48 5.21 3.28 5.34
N GLY A 49 4.46 2.19 5.16
CA GLY A 49 4.98 0.91 4.67
C GLY A 49 5.68 1.06 3.31
N CYS A 50 5.05 1.71 2.33
CA CYS A 50 5.66 1.97 1.02
C CYS A 50 6.94 2.82 1.14
N LYS A 51 6.94 3.83 2.01
CA LYS A 51 8.12 4.67 2.25
C LYS A 51 9.28 3.86 2.84
N LEU A 52 9.01 3.03 3.86
CA LEU A 52 10.02 2.28 4.61
C LEU A 52 10.49 0.99 3.93
N VAL A 53 9.58 0.25 3.31
CA VAL A 53 9.90 -1.02 2.64
C VAL A 53 10.52 -0.73 1.28
N VAL A 54 9.87 0.10 0.46
CA VAL A 54 10.26 0.35 -0.94
C VAL A 54 11.16 1.57 -1.04
N GLY A 55 10.68 2.73 -0.57
CA GLY A 55 11.32 4.03 -0.79
C GLY A 55 12.77 4.08 -0.33
N THR A 56 13.07 3.58 0.88
CA THR A 56 14.43 3.62 1.45
C THR A 56 15.48 2.86 0.63
N ARG A 57 15.07 1.89 -0.22
CA ARG A 57 16.02 1.02 -0.93
C ARG A 57 15.89 1.03 -2.44
N LEU A 58 14.71 1.28 -2.99
CA LEU A 58 14.48 1.21 -4.43
C LEU A 58 14.41 2.59 -5.10
N LYS A 59 14.26 3.68 -4.33
CA LYS A 59 14.09 5.05 -4.87
C LYS A 59 15.29 5.97 -4.62
N ARG A 60 16.48 5.46 -4.32
CA ARG A 60 17.67 6.31 -4.11
C ARG A 60 18.37 6.62 -5.44
N ALA A 61 19.20 7.65 -5.44
CA ALA A 61 19.96 8.10 -6.61
C ALA A 61 20.84 6.96 -7.19
N GLY A 62 20.90 6.89 -8.53
CA GLY A 62 21.72 5.93 -9.27
C GLY A 62 21.19 4.49 -9.29
N MET A 63 20.05 4.20 -8.67
CA MET A 63 19.53 2.84 -8.56
C MET A 63 18.76 2.41 -9.81
N HIS A 64 19.26 1.37 -10.47
CA HIS A 64 18.61 0.70 -11.59
C HIS A 64 18.29 -0.73 -11.19
N TRP A 65 17.06 -1.14 -11.44
CA TRP A 65 16.58 -2.47 -11.06
C TRP A 65 15.92 -3.13 -12.25
N THR A 66 16.18 -4.43 -12.42
CA THR A 66 15.26 -5.29 -13.16
C THR A 66 14.02 -5.53 -12.30
N VAL A 67 12.86 -5.79 -12.93
CA VAL A 67 11.62 -6.12 -12.20
C VAL A 67 11.85 -7.31 -11.25
N LYS A 68 12.55 -8.34 -11.72
CA LYS A 68 12.92 -9.51 -10.91
C LYS A 68 13.77 -9.14 -9.70
N GLY A 69 14.79 -8.30 -9.89
CA GLY A 69 15.68 -7.85 -8.82
C GLY A 69 14.96 -6.98 -7.78
N ALA A 70 14.13 -6.03 -8.24
CA ALA A 70 13.29 -5.20 -7.38
C ALA A 70 12.37 -6.07 -6.51
N ASN A 71 11.66 -7.02 -7.11
CA ASN A 71 10.76 -7.93 -6.39
C ASN A 71 11.49 -8.77 -5.34
N ALA A 72 12.68 -9.30 -5.67
CA ALA A 72 13.48 -10.07 -4.73
C ALA A 72 13.91 -9.24 -3.50
N ILE A 73 14.34 -7.99 -3.71
CA ILE A 73 14.71 -7.08 -2.63
C ILE A 73 13.51 -6.63 -1.80
N ILE A 74 12.36 -6.35 -2.44
CA ILE A 74 11.12 -6.03 -1.73
C ILE A 74 10.72 -7.20 -0.83
N ALA A 75 10.71 -8.43 -1.35
CA ALA A 75 10.37 -9.62 -0.57
C ALA A 75 11.31 -9.79 0.63
N LEU A 76 12.62 -9.65 0.42
CA LEU A 76 13.62 -9.70 1.50
C LEU A 76 13.35 -8.65 2.59
N ARG A 77 13.07 -7.41 2.19
CA ARG A 77 12.78 -6.32 3.13
C ARG A 77 11.46 -6.54 3.87
N CYS A 78 10.42 -7.04 3.20
CA CYS A 78 9.16 -7.41 3.85
C CYS A 78 9.38 -8.46 4.93
N SER A 79 10.14 -9.54 4.64
CA SER A 79 10.45 -10.58 5.64
C SER A 79 11.20 -10.00 6.83
N LYS A 80 12.20 -9.14 6.60
CA LYS A 80 12.96 -8.51 7.68
C LYS A 80 12.14 -7.54 8.54
N LEU A 81 11.40 -6.63 7.91
CA LEU A 81 10.65 -5.59 8.63
C LEU A 81 9.38 -6.12 9.33
N SER A 82 8.85 -7.26 8.88
CA SER A 82 7.75 -7.96 9.54
C SER A 82 8.19 -8.93 10.64
N GLY A 83 9.49 -9.06 10.90
CA GLY A 83 10.04 -10.03 11.88
C GLY A 83 10.00 -11.48 11.41
N ARG A 84 9.63 -11.75 10.16
CA ARG A 84 9.47 -13.09 9.58
C ARG A 84 10.69 -13.56 8.78
N PHE A 85 11.86 -13.02 9.11
CA PHE A 85 13.08 -13.33 8.36
C PHE A 85 13.53 -14.77 8.59
N GLU A 86 13.50 -15.23 9.83
CA GLU A 86 13.83 -16.61 10.17
C GLU A 86 12.83 -17.59 9.55
N ASP A 87 11.52 -17.33 9.67
CA ASP A 87 10.47 -18.13 9.02
C ASP A 87 10.65 -18.23 7.49
N PHE A 88 11.17 -17.17 6.87
CA PHE A 88 11.47 -17.16 5.45
C PHE A 88 12.64 -18.09 5.11
N TRP A 89 13.71 -18.06 5.91
CA TRP A 89 14.87 -18.94 5.72
C TRP A 89 14.55 -20.39 6.04
N GLN A 90 13.82 -20.64 7.12
CA GLN A 90 13.41 -21.98 7.53
C GLN A 90 12.63 -22.69 6.43
N ARG A 91 11.57 -22.06 5.89
CA ARG A 91 10.78 -22.60 4.76
C ARG A 91 11.63 -22.93 3.54
N ARG A 92 12.62 -22.09 3.23
CA ARG A 92 13.50 -22.31 2.06
C ARG A 92 14.51 -23.44 2.31
N SER A 93 14.97 -23.59 3.54
CA SER A 93 15.87 -24.69 3.93
C SER A 93 15.14 -26.04 3.89
N GLU A 94 13.89 -26.08 4.34
CA GLU A 94 13.02 -27.26 4.30
C GLU A 94 12.71 -27.69 2.86
N GLN A 95 12.43 -26.74 1.96
CA GLN A 95 12.24 -27.02 0.52
C GLN A 95 13.48 -27.59 -0.19
N LYS A 96 14.67 -27.32 0.34
CA LYS A 96 15.93 -27.86 -0.21
C LYS A 96 16.28 -29.23 0.36
N ARG A 97 15.60 -29.67 1.42
CA ARG A 97 15.79 -31.00 1.98
C ARG A 97 15.08 -31.98 1.05
N PRO A 98 15.78 -32.95 0.43
CA PRO A 98 15.11 -33.95 -0.38
C PRO A 98 14.08 -34.67 0.51
N ALA A 99 12.90 -34.95 -0.05
CA ALA A 99 11.94 -35.82 0.60
C ALA A 99 12.64 -37.16 0.84
N ALA A 100 12.71 -37.57 2.11
CA ALA A 100 13.27 -38.86 2.51
C ALA A 100 12.39 -40.00 1.99
#